data_AF-R7PQB5-F1
#
_entry.id   AF-R7PQB5-F1
#
_cell.length_a   1.000
_cell.length_b   1.000
_cell.length_c   1.000
_cell.angle_alpha   90.00
_cell.angle_beta   90.00
_cell.angle_gamma   90.00
#
_symmetry.space_group_name_H-M   'P 1'
#
loop_
_entity.id
_entity.type
_entity.pdbx_description
1 polymer ?
#
loop_
_entity_poly.entity_id
_entity_poly.type
_entity_poly.pdbx_seq_one_letter_code
_entity_poly.pdbx_strand_id
1 'polypeptide(L)'
;MKWDKKCKLTAMICCALSLGVLSTAFAEFMSVSEVKEGMHGIGKTVIHGTTIDTFDVDVLGVMKNRGANGGDLVLVKVSGPVIDSSNGIAHGMSGSPVYINNKLLGAVAYGFSQSGGRIGMVTPIEDMLKIWAIDDNKVQVDTLKPSKDLIPLNTPLMATGYSSSGL
;
A
#
# COMPACT_ATOMS: atom_id res chain seq x y z
N MET A 1 -22.57 -53.85 -14.27
CA MET A 1 -22.78 -52.41 -14.56
C MET A 1 -21.74 -51.98 -15.60
N LYS A 2 -22.08 -51.99 -16.89
CA LYS A 2 -21.14 -51.67 -17.99
C LYS A 2 -21.08 -50.15 -18.14
N TRP A 3 -19.93 -49.58 -17.78
CA TRP A 3 -19.68 -48.15 -17.84
C TRP A 3 -19.35 -47.77 -19.29
N ASP A 4 -20.27 -47.12 -19.99
CA ASP A 4 -20.10 -46.76 -21.39
C ASP A 4 -18.97 -45.76 -21.60
N LYS A 5 -18.11 -46.05 -22.59
CA LYS A 5 -16.91 -45.26 -22.93
C LYS A 5 -17.25 -43.79 -23.25
N LYS A 6 -18.49 -43.52 -23.67
CA LYS A 6 -19.02 -42.18 -23.93
C LYS A 6 -19.15 -41.33 -22.65
N CYS A 7 -19.50 -41.95 -21.51
CA CYS A 7 -19.60 -41.27 -20.21
C CYS A 7 -18.22 -40.95 -19.61
N LYS A 8 -17.20 -41.78 -19.89
CA LYS A 8 -15.82 -41.49 -19.46
C LYS A 8 -15.22 -40.29 -20.21
N LEU A 9 -15.54 -40.15 -21.50
CA LEU A 9 -15.04 -39.06 -22.32
C LEU A 9 -15.70 -37.71 -21.98
N THR A 10 -17.01 -37.70 -21.71
CA THR A 10 -17.73 -36.48 -21.30
C THR A 10 -17.34 -36.02 -19.89
N ALA A 11 -17.15 -36.94 -18.94
CA ALA A 11 -16.68 -36.58 -17.60
C ALA A 11 -15.25 -36.00 -17.62
N MET A 12 -14.38 -36.51 -18.49
CA MET A 12 -12.99 -36.03 -18.61
C MET A 12 -12.91 -34.64 -19.28
N ILE A 13 -13.79 -34.35 -20.24
CA ILE A 13 -13.90 -33.02 -20.88
C ILE A 13 -14.47 -31.98 -19.89
N CYS A 14 -15.45 -32.32 -19.06
CA CYS A 14 -15.97 -31.41 -18.03
C CYS A 14 -14.94 -31.12 -16.91
N CYS A 15 -14.08 -32.08 -16.55
CA CYS A 15 -12.96 -31.83 -15.64
C CYS A 15 -11.88 -30.93 -16.26
N ALA A 16 -11.60 -31.05 -17.56
CA ALA A 16 -10.62 -30.20 -18.23
C ALA A 16 -11.10 -28.75 -18.40
N LEU A 17 -12.41 -28.53 -18.51
CA LEU A 17 -13.03 -27.19 -18.61
C LEU A 17 -13.18 -26.47 -17.25
N SER A 18 -13.02 -27.16 -16.13
CA SER A 18 -13.15 -26.58 -14.78
C SER A 18 -11.81 -26.17 -14.14
N LEU A 19 -10.68 -26.47 -14.79
CA LEU A 19 -9.34 -26.06 -14.34
C LEU A 19 -8.89 -24.69 -14.87
N GLY A 20 -9.75 -23.99 -15.62
CA GLY A 20 -9.37 -22.83 -16.43
C GLY A 20 -9.78 -21.47 -15.90
N VAL A 21 -9.79 -21.20 -14.59
CA VAL A 21 -9.80 -19.81 -14.08
C VAL A 21 -9.03 -19.73 -12.76
N LEU A 22 -7.71 -19.81 -12.83
CA LEU A 22 -6.87 -19.26 -11.75
C LEU A 22 -6.79 -17.75 -11.98
N SER A 23 -7.78 -17.01 -11.47
CA SER A 23 -7.72 -15.55 -11.49
C SER A 23 -6.59 -15.14 -10.53
N THR A 24 -5.42 -14.82 -11.10
CA THR A 24 -4.34 -14.18 -10.36
C THR A 24 -4.81 -12.79 -9.96
N ALA A 25 -5.37 -12.68 -8.76
CA ALA A 25 -5.79 -11.42 -8.16
C ALA A 25 -4.56 -10.64 -7.65
N PHE A 26 -3.55 -10.47 -8.49
CA PHE A 26 -2.47 -9.53 -8.21
C PHE A 26 -3.01 -8.14 -8.54
N ALA A 27 -3.04 -7.24 -7.55
CA ALA A 27 -3.37 -5.85 -7.80
C ALA A 27 -2.32 -5.30 -8.78
N GLU A 28 -2.75 -4.93 -9.98
CA GLU A 28 -1.86 -4.29 -10.94
C GLU A 28 -1.37 -2.97 -10.33
N PHE A 29 -0.07 -2.71 -10.41
CA PHE A 29 0.50 -1.47 -9.86
C PHE A 29 0.44 -0.36 -10.91
N MET A 30 0.23 0.86 -10.44
CA MET A 30 0.40 2.06 -11.25
C MET A 30 1.76 2.67 -10.95
N SER A 31 2.53 2.94 -12.01
CA SER A 31 3.80 3.63 -11.86
C SER A 31 3.59 5.11 -11.59
N VAL A 32 4.46 5.72 -10.78
CA VAL A 32 4.43 7.17 -10.54
C VAL A 32 4.61 7.96 -11.84
N SER A 33 5.32 7.38 -12.81
CA SER A 33 5.54 7.99 -14.12
C SER A 33 4.27 8.12 -14.96
N GLU A 34 3.24 7.30 -14.68
CA GLU A 34 1.95 7.33 -15.35
C GLU A 34 0.99 8.37 -14.73
N VAL A 35 1.28 8.80 -13.50
CA VAL A 35 0.42 9.70 -12.72
C VAL A 35 0.45 11.11 -13.31
N LYS A 36 -0.74 11.68 -13.52
CA LYS A 36 -0.92 13.05 -14.01
C LYS A 36 -1.90 13.80 -13.11
N GLU A 37 -1.70 15.11 -13.02
CA GLU A 37 -2.67 16.00 -12.38
C GLU A 37 -4.06 15.85 -13.02
N GLY A 38 -5.10 15.92 -12.19
CA GLY A 38 -6.49 15.74 -12.60
C GLY A 38 -6.94 14.28 -12.74
N MET A 39 -6.05 13.30 -12.49
CA MET A 39 -6.49 11.91 -12.39
C MET A 39 -7.36 11.69 -11.15
N HIS A 40 -8.41 10.89 -11.32
CA HIS A 40 -9.33 10.52 -10.26
C HIS A 40 -9.13 9.06 -9.83
N GLY A 41 -9.24 8.83 -8.54
CA GLY A 41 -9.02 7.54 -7.91
C GLY A 41 -9.89 7.34 -6.67
N ILE A 42 -9.73 6.17 -6.07
CA ILE A 42 -10.44 5.76 -4.86
C ILE A 42 -9.43 5.33 -3.81
N GLY A 43 -9.55 5.90 -2.62
CA GLY A 43 -8.88 5.43 -1.42
C GLY A 43 -9.76 4.47 -0.64
N LYS A 44 -9.15 3.49 0.03
CA LYS A 44 -9.84 2.57 0.94
C LYS A 44 -9.28 2.70 2.35
N THR A 45 -10.14 2.65 3.34
CA THR A 45 -9.78 2.76 4.75
C THR A 45 -10.74 1.96 5.61
N VAL A 46 -10.53 1.97 6.93
CA VAL A 46 -11.45 1.39 7.91
C VAL A 46 -11.65 2.42 9.00
N ILE A 47 -12.89 2.89 9.18
CA ILE A 47 -13.23 3.79 10.29
C ILE A 47 -13.70 3.03 11.51
N HIS A 48 -14.41 1.91 11.32
CA HIS A 48 -14.96 1.12 12.41
C HIS A 48 -14.91 -0.39 12.15
N GLY A 49 -14.42 -1.13 13.16
CA GLY A 49 -14.32 -2.59 13.10
C GLY A 49 -13.40 -3.05 11.99
N THR A 50 -13.96 -3.72 10.99
CA THR A 50 -13.25 -4.26 9.82
C THR A 50 -13.92 -3.89 8.50
N THR A 51 -14.93 -3.03 8.55
CA THR A 51 -15.66 -2.58 7.36
C THR A 51 -14.75 -1.70 6.52
N ILE A 52 -14.62 -2.02 5.23
CA ILE A 52 -13.85 -1.22 4.29
C ILE A 52 -14.72 -0.07 3.80
N ASP A 53 -14.27 1.13 4.13
CA ASP A 53 -14.84 2.39 3.71
C ASP A 53 -14.04 2.97 2.53
N THR A 54 -14.70 3.75 1.68
CA THR A 54 -14.05 4.36 0.49
C THR A 54 -14.16 5.88 0.51
N PHE A 55 -13.17 6.53 -0.09
CA PHE A 55 -13.16 7.98 -0.31
C PHE A 55 -12.60 8.31 -1.69
N ASP A 56 -12.99 9.46 -2.21
CA ASP A 56 -12.55 9.95 -3.51
C ASP A 56 -11.17 10.61 -3.39
N VAL A 57 -10.35 10.44 -4.42
CA VAL A 57 -8.98 10.96 -4.49
C VAL A 57 -8.76 11.64 -5.84
N ASP A 58 -8.41 12.92 -5.80
CA ASP A 58 -8.02 13.70 -6.97
C ASP A 58 -6.52 13.99 -6.90
N VAL A 59 -5.79 13.66 -7.96
CA VAL A 59 -4.35 13.95 -8.06
C VAL A 59 -4.14 15.43 -8.35
N LEU A 60 -3.41 16.10 -7.47
CA LEU A 60 -2.98 17.50 -7.65
C LEU A 60 -1.59 17.61 -8.27
N GLY A 61 -0.77 16.57 -8.18
CA GLY A 61 0.54 16.53 -8.81
C GLY A 61 1.51 15.56 -8.15
N VAL A 62 2.70 15.46 -8.73
CA VAL A 62 3.79 14.61 -8.20
C VAL A 62 4.93 15.49 -7.71
N MET A 63 5.27 15.33 -6.43
CA MET A 63 6.37 16.01 -5.75
C MET A 63 7.62 15.14 -5.81
N LYS A 64 8.61 15.55 -6.60
CA LYS A 64 9.85 14.79 -6.82
C LYS A 64 10.80 14.85 -5.63
N ASN A 65 11.37 13.70 -5.24
CA ASN A 65 12.38 13.57 -4.17
C ASN A 65 11.93 14.16 -2.81
N ARG A 66 10.67 13.96 -2.43
CA ARG A 66 10.10 14.45 -1.17
C ARG A 66 9.70 13.34 -0.20
N GLY A 67 9.79 12.08 -0.62
CA GLY A 67 9.56 10.93 0.23
C GLY A 67 10.71 10.70 1.21
N ALA A 68 10.44 9.95 2.29
CA ALA A 68 11.39 9.69 3.37
C ALA A 68 12.70 9.03 2.88
N ASN A 69 12.61 8.21 1.82
CA ASN A 69 13.76 7.51 1.23
C ASN A 69 14.29 8.21 -0.03
N GLY A 70 14.01 9.51 -0.21
CA GLY A 70 14.35 10.24 -1.43
C GLY A 70 13.45 9.93 -2.63
N GLY A 71 12.38 9.16 -2.43
CA GLY A 71 11.37 8.85 -3.45
C GLY A 71 10.41 10.00 -3.74
N ASP A 72 9.44 9.73 -4.61
CA ASP A 72 8.41 10.69 -4.99
C ASP A 72 7.23 10.66 -4.01
N LEU A 73 6.48 11.75 -3.92
CA LEU A 73 5.18 11.77 -3.23
C LEU A 73 4.12 12.27 -4.19
N VAL A 74 2.92 11.68 -4.16
CA VAL A 74 1.80 12.16 -4.94
C VAL A 74 0.93 13.04 -4.06
N LEU A 75 0.78 14.31 -4.42
CA LEU A 75 -0.09 15.25 -3.74
C LEU A 75 -1.54 15.00 -4.20
N VAL A 76 -2.44 14.81 -3.25
CA VAL A 76 -3.83 14.49 -3.53
C VAL A 76 -4.79 15.36 -2.73
N LYS A 77 -5.95 15.63 -3.32
CA LYS A 77 -7.13 16.13 -2.63
C LYS A 77 -8.08 14.96 -2.40
N VAL A 78 -8.66 14.88 -1.21
CA VAL A 78 -9.59 13.82 -0.84
C VAL A 78 -10.97 14.37 -0.54
N SER A 79 -12.00 13.57 -0.80
CA SER A 79 -13.38 13.93 -0.51
C SER A 79 -14.25 12.69 -0.32
N GLY A 80 -15.53 12.91 0.02
CA GLY A 80 -16.52 11.86 0.22
C GLY A 80 -16.96 11.71 1.67
N PRO A 81 -17.99 10.88 1.93
CA PRO A 81 -18.68 10.83 3.21
C PRO A 81 -17.77 10.52 4.40
N VAL A 82 -16.81 9.62 4.18
CA VAL A 82 -15.84 9.21 5.20
C VAL A 82 -14.97 10.39 5.61
N ILE A 83 -14.39 11.09 4.63
CA ILE A 83 -13.56 12.27 4.84
C ILE A 83 -14.35 13.39 5.53
N ASP A 84 -15.59 13.61 5.15
CA ASP A 84 -16.42 14.64 5.78
C ASP A 84 -16.75 14.28 7.23
N SER A 85 -17.06 13.01 7.51
CA SER A 85 -17.36 12.53 8.87
C SER A 85 -16.13 12.51 9.78
N SER A 86 -14.93 12.27 9.24
CA SER A 86 -13.65 12.33 9.97
C SER A 86 -13.05 13.73 10.01
N ASN A 87 -13.72 14.72 9.42
CA ASN A 87 -13.28 16.12 9.32
C ASN A 87 -11.90 16.25 8.64
N GLY A 88 -11.70 15.48 7.56
CA GLY A 88 -10.47 15.38 6.79
C GLY A 88 -9.75 14.03 6.97
N ILE A 89 -8.51 13.94 6.47
CA ILE A 89 -7.61 12.82 6.70
C ILE A 89 -7.27 12.79 8.20
N ALA A 90 -7.86 11.85 8.92
CA ALA A 90 -7.64 11.67 10.35
C ALA A 90 -6.35 10.89 10.64
N HIS A 91 -5.82 11.09 11.84
CA HIS A 91 -4.75 10.22 12.36
C HIS A 91 -5.23 8.76 12.38
N GLY A 92 -4.38 7.85 11.89
CA GLY A 92 -4.75 6.45 11.70
C GLY A 92 -5.12 6.08 10.26
N MET A 93 -5.45 7.06 9.39
CA MET A 93 -5.64 6.81 7.95
C MET A 93 -4.30 6.66 7.19
N SER A 94 -3.17 6.76 7.89
CA SER A 94 -1.87 6.42 7.31
C SER A 94 -1.85 4.94 6.94
N GLY A 95 -1.45 4.62 5.73
CA GLY A 95 -1.48 3.26 5.17
C GLY A 95 -2.72 2.93 4.35
N SER A 96 -3.73 3.82 4.29
CA SER A 96 -4.91 3.63 3.43
C SER A 96 -4.49 3.51 1.95
N PRO A 97 -4.76 2.37 1.27
CA PRO A 97 -4.36 2.19 -0.12
C PRO A 97 -5.18 3.07 -1.07
N VAL A 98 -4.52 3.62 -2.08
CA VAL A 98 -5.08 4.51 -3.10
C VAL A 98 -4.95 3.85 -4.46
N TYR A 99 -6.05 3.83 -5.21
CA TYR A 99 -6.16 3.21 -6.52
C TYR A 99 -6.57 4.23 -7.58
N ILE A 100 -5.96 4.16 -8.76
CA ILE A 100 -6.37 4.91 -9.95
C ILE A 100 -6.51 3.90 -11.09
N ASN A 101 -7.61 3.97 -11.85
CA ASN A 101 -7.90 3.00 -12.93
C ASN A 101 -7.81 1.54 -12.45
N ASN A 102 -8.27 1.26 -11.22
CA ASN A 102 -8.22 -0.05 -10.58
C ASN A 102 -6.80 -0.61 -10.32
N LYS A 103 -5.76 0.21 -10.50
CA LYS A 103 -4.36 -0.11 -10.20
C LYS A 103 -3.93 0.53 -8.89
N LEU A 104 -3.15 -0.17 -8.09
CA LEU A 104 -2.63 0.34 -6.82
C LEU A 104 -1.53 1.37 -7.10
N LEU A 105 -1.76 2.61 -6.72
CA LEU A 105 -0.77 3.68 -6.80
C LEU A 105 0.16 3.68 -5.58
N GLY A 106 -0.41 3.51 -4.39
CA GLY A 106 0.33 3.66 -3.14
C GLY A 106 -0.58 3.75 -1.93
N ALA A 107 -0.07 4.35 -0.85
CA ALA A 107 -0.83 4.52 0.39
C ALA A 107 -0.75 5.96 0.92
N VAL A 108 -1.83 6.45 1.53
CA VAL A 108 -1.84 7.74 2.24
C VAL A 108 -0.78 7.71 3.34
N ALA A 109 0.12 8.68 3.35
CA ALA A 109 1.20 8.77 4.33
C ALA A 109 1.13 10.04 5.17
N TYR A 110 0.56 11.11 4.62
CA TYR A 110 0.50 12.41 5.28
C TYR A 110 -0.83 13.12 4.99
N GLY A 111 -1.33 13.86 5.96
CA GLY A 111 -2.46 14.77 5.81
C GLY A 111 -2.08 16.16 6.31
N PHE A 112 -2.59 17.21 5.67
CA PHE A 112 -2.36 18.60 6.07
C PHE A 112 -3.61 19.16 6.77
N SER A 113 -3.53 19.32 8.10
CA SER A 113 -4.65 19.85 8.88
C SER A 113 -5.00 21.30 8.52
N GLN A 114 -4.00 22.08 8.11
CA GLN A 114 -4.17 23.48 7.70
C GLN A 114 -5.03 23.64 6.43
N SER A 115 -5.17 22.60 5.61
CA SER A 115 -6.03 22.60 4.41
C SER A 115 -7.44 22.06 4.71
N GLY A 116 -7.90 22.15 5.96
CA GLY A 116 -9.13 21.51 6.43
C GLY A 116 -9.08 19.98 6.34
N GLY A 117 -7.87 19.41 6.39
CA GLY A 117 -7.63 17.97 6.31
C GLY A 117 -7.96 17.33 4.95
N ARG A 118 -8.26 18.11 3.91
CA ARG A 118 -8.63 17.58 2.59
C ARG A 118 -7.46 17.39 1.63
N ILE A 119 -6.26 17.83 1.97
CA ILE A 119 -5.05 17.61 1.17
C ILE A 119 -4.15 16.64 1.91
N GLY A 120 -3.59 15.68 1.17
CA GLY A 120 -2.66 14.70 1.70
C GLY A 120 -1.59 14.32 0.68
N MET A 121 -0.69 13.45 1.11
CA MET A 121 0.34 12.88 0.26
C MET A 121 0.28 11.35 0.31
N VAL A 122 0.43 10.75 -0.86
CA VAL A 122 0.47 9.31 -1.07
C VAL A 122 1.92 8.92 -1.33
N THR A 123 2.43 7.95 -0.55
CA THR A 123 3.69 7.27 -0.84
C THR A 123 3.44 6.21 -1.90
N PRO A 124 4.11 6.27 -3.06
CA PRO A 124 3.93 5.29 -4.12
C PRO A 124 4.33 3.86 -3.72
N ILE A 125 3.64 2.87 -4.27
CA ILE A 125 3.96 1.45 -4.04
C ILE A 125 5.37 1.09 -4.53
N GLU A 126 5.81 1.71 -5.62
CA GLU A 126 7.17 1.52 -6.15
C GLU A 126 8.25 1.85 -5.11
N ASP A 127 8.07 2.92 -4.33
CA ASP A 127 9.02 3.31 -3.30
C ASP A 127 8.99 2.39 -2.08
N MET A 128 7.82 1.82 -1.76
CA MET A 128 7.70 0.80 -0.72
C MET A 128 8.38 -0.51 -1.14
N LEU A 129 8.20 -0.94 -2.39
CA LEU A 129 8.79 -2.18 -2.91
C LEU A 129 10.31 -2.12 -3.05
N LYS A 130 10.89 -0.94 -3.31
CA LYS A 130 12.35 -0.76 -3.33
C LYS A 130 13.01 -1.21 -2.03
N ILE A 131 12.31 -1.07 -0.89
CA ILE A 131 12.84 -1.47 0.42
C ILE A 131 13.07 -2.98 0.48
N TRP A 132 12.18 -3.79 -0.09
CA TRP A 132 12.35 -5.25 -0.14
C TRP A 132 13.49 -5.70 -1.05
N ALA A 133 13.88 -4.86 -2.01
CA ALA A 133 14.99 -5.13 -2.91
C ALA A 133 16.35 -4.65 -2.37
N ILE A 134 16.37 -4.04 -1.18
CA ILE A 134 17.61 -3.70 -0.50
C ILE A 134 18.28 -5.01 -0.07
N ASP A 135 19.44 -5.28 -0.66
CA ASP A 135 20.32 -6.36 -0.20
C ASP A 135 21.00 -5.90 1.09
N ASP A 136 20.57 -6.49 2.22
CA ASP A 136 21.14 -6.23 3.55
C ASP A 136 22.67 -6.39 3.59
N ASN A 137 23.25 -7.16 2.66
CA ASN A 137 24.70 -7.36 2.56
C ASN A 137 25.42 -6.28 1.75
N LYS A 138 24.69 -5.43 1.02
CA LYS A 138 25.23 -4.32 0.20
C LYS A 138 24.90 -2.95 0.73
N VAL A 139 24.06 -2.85 1.76
CA VAL A 139 24.12 -1.69 2.65
C VAL A 139 25.51 -1.75 3.28
N GLN A 140 26.47 -1.10 2.64
CA GLN A 140 27.56 -0.48 3.36
C GLN A 140 26.81 0.43 4.34
N VAL A 141 26.53 -0.11 5.54
CA VAL A 141 26.52 0.70 6.73
C VAL A 141 27.94 1.25 6.70
N ASP A 142 28.12 2.35 5.97
CA ASP A 142 29.28 3.22 6.09
C ASP A 142 29.44 3.29 7.57
N THR A 143 30.47 2.62 8.04
CA THR A 143 30.55 2.12 9.40
C THR A 143 30.35 3.36 10.22
N LEU A 144 29.13 3.57 10.74
CA LEU A 144 28.82 4.74 11.54
C LEU A 144 29.60 4.40 12.79
N LYS A 145 30.89 4.74 12.76
CA LYS A 145 31.77 4.69 13.92
C LYS A 145 30.94 5.42 14.95
N PRO A 146 30.53 4.74 16.03
CA PRO A 146 29.67 5.35 17.02
C PRO A 146 30.32 6.69 17.35
N SER A 147 29.64 7.80 17.07
CA SER A 147 30.20 9.10 17.41
C SER A 147 30.51 9.03 18.89
N LYS A 148 31.69 9.49 19.31
CA LYS A 148 32.06 9.50 20.73
C LYS A 148 31.09 10.35 21.56
N ASP A 149 30.24 11.14 20.89
CA ASP A 149 29.22 12.02 21.46
C ASP A 149 27.81 11.40 21.48
N LEU A 150 27.68 10.07 21.29
CA LEU A 150 26.42 9.38 21.46
C LEU A 150 25.95 9.46 22.91
N ILE A 151 24.81 10.12 23.13
CA ILE A 151 24.13 10.14 24.42
C ILE A 151 23.29 8.86 24.52
N PRO A 152 23.54 7.97 25.50
CA PRO A 152 22.72 6.78 25.68
C PRO A 152 21.26 7.18 25.94
N LEU A 153 20.34 6.59 25.17
CA LEU A 153 18.91 6.70 25.43
C LEU A 153 18.60 5.90 26.70
N ASN A 154 18.45 6.60 27.82
CA ASN A 154 18.04 6.01 29.10
C ASN A 154 16.55 5.65 29.14
N THR A 155 15.80 5.98 28.09
CA THR A 155 14.38 5.62 27.98
C THR A 155 14.26 4.11 27.74
N PRO A 156 13.62 3.34 28.65
CA PRO A 156 13.46 1.92 28.45
C PRO A 156 12.64 1.64 27.19
N LEU A 157 13.23 0.86 26.28
CA LEU A 157 12.54 0.36 25.09
C LEU A 157 11.69 -0.84 25.50
N MET A 158 10.37 -0.74 25.32
CA MET A 158 9.50 -1.90 25.41
C MET A 158 9.39 -2.55 24.04
N ALA A 159 9.85 -3.80 23.94
CA ALA A 159 9.64 -4.65 22.79
C ALA A 159 8.93 -5.92 23.25
N THR A 160 7.88 -6.33 22.54
CA THR A 160 7.08 -7.51 22.88
C THR A 160 7.06 -8.46 21.68
N GLY A 161 7.00 -9.78 21.92
CA GLY A 161 6.79 -10.77 20.86
C GLY A 161 8.02 -11.59 20.46
N TYR A 162 9.15 -11.47 21.15
CA TYR A 162 10.30 -12.36 20.95
C TYR A 162 10.13 -13.65 21.75
N SER A 163 9.94 -14.77 21.04
CA SER A 163 10.08 -16.12 21.61
C SER A 163 11.55 -16.55 21.55
N SER A 164 11.96 -17.47 22.44
CA SER A 164 13.27 -18.13 22.38
C SER A 164 13.51 -18.93 21.09
N SER A 165 12.48 -19.12 20.27
CA SER A 165 12.53 -19.77 18.96
C SER A 165 12.73 -18.81 17.77
N GLY A 166 12.92 -17.51 18.01
CA GLY A 166 12.95 -16.49 16.95
C GLY A 166 11.55 -16.00 16.57
N LEU A 167 11.48 -15.20 15.49
CA LEU A 167 10.24 -14.64 14.91
C LEU A 167 9.21 -15.73 14.58
#